data_AF-A0A2A2VDB2-F1
#
_entry.id   AF-A0A2A2VDB2-F1
#
_cell.length_a   1.000
_cell.length_b   1.000
_cell.length_c   1.000
_cell.angle_alpha   90.00
_cell.angle_beta   90.00
_cell.angle_gamma   90.00
#
_symmetry.space_group_name_H-M   'P 1'
#
loop_
_entity.id
_entity.type
_entity.pdbx_description
1 polymer ?
#
loop_
_entity_poly.entity_id
_entity_poly.type
_entity_poly.pdbx_seq_one_letter_code
_entity_poly.pdbx_strand_id
1 'polypeptide(L)'
;MIADSSEDVTRALPAIKQSGVKAIVTYYAAGYQPSLPTKRITKPEADAILDAGLALGIAYQYNNSSLQTFTAERGRTDALFSLDEAGRIGQPARTTVYFGVDGDWPDARSVAKVLSYFEAVNEAFRQRGTLHVGVYGSGKICNELGQRGLATQFWLPGSTGWADTRSFYNNAGWTLYQHALELPCGNVSLDVNLVRADAASLGFFDRSGPWIAADDLTRINQSRMFVEQPGAGLFAQPSAGSDVLKSLRRGSTVTVLESKSSWVRVAATEGRDGSGFCHAGQLAPINRMP
;
A
#
# COMPACT_ATOMS: atom_id res chain seq x y z
N MET A 1 9.19 7.87 1.66
CA MET A 1 7.88 7.20 1.80
C MET A 1 7.58 6.40 0.53
N ILE A 2 6.68 5.43 0.61
CA ILE A 2 6.05 4.82 -0.56
C ILE A 2 4.61 5.29 -0.60
N ALA A 3 4.15 5.71 -1.76
CA ALA A 3 2.79 6.17 -1.97
C ALA A 3 2.13 5.42 -3.12
N ASP A 4 0.80 5.45 -3.19
CA ASP A 4 0.04 5.06 -4.37
C ASP A 4 -0.95 6.15 -4.75
N SER A 5 -1.27 6.24 -6.05
CA SER A 5 -2.27 7.17 -6.56
C SER A 5 -2.98 6.57 -7.77
N SER A 6 -4.29 6.78 -7.82
CA SER A 6 -5.11 6.39 -8.98
C SER A 6 -5.17 7.46 -10.06
N GLU A 7 -4.50 8.59 -9.86
CA GLU A 7 -4.49 9.74 -10.74
C GLU A 7 -3.17 9.83 -11.52
N ASP A 8 -3.17 10.54 -12.66
CA ASP A 8 -1.93 10.87 -13.38
C ASP A 8 -1.08 11.82 -12.53
N VAL A 9 0.05 11.32 -12.06
CA VAL A 9 0.92 12.02 -11.11
C VAL A 9 1.90 12.98 -11.78
N THR A 10 1.97 13.04 -13.11
CA THR A 10 2.99 13.77 -13.86
C THR A 10 3.13 15.23 -13.41
N ARG A 11 2.00 15.92 -13.22
CA ARG A 11 1.98 17.33 -12.79
C ARG A 11 2.34 17.51 -11.30
N ALA A 12 2.16 16.48 -10.49
CA ALA A 12 2.43 16.49 -9.06
C ALA A 12 3.85 16.02 -8.70
N LEU A 13 4.63 15.48 -9.66
CA LEU A 13 5.99 14.96 -9.42
C LEU A 13 6.90 15.89 -8.61
N PRO A 14 6.93 17.23 -8.83
CA PRO A 14 7.73 18.13 -7.98
C PRO A 14 7.30 18.10 -6.50
N ALA A 15 5.99 18.12 -6.23
CA ALA A 15 5.44 18.06 -4.87
C ALA A 15 5.66 16.68 -4.23
N ILE A 16 5.49 15.61 -5.00
CA ILE A 16 5.75 14.22 -4.58
C ILE A 16 7.21 14.05 -4.16
N LYS A 17 8.16 14.61 -4.93
CA LYS A 17 9.58 14.58 -4.56
C LYS A 17 9.87 15.39 -3.32
N GLN A 18 9.29 16.58 -3.20
CA GLN A 18 9.48 17.45 -2.04
C GLN A 18 8.95 16.83 -0.74
N SER A 19 7.89 16.00 -0.82
CA SER A 19 7.36 15.27 0.34
C SER A 19 8.24 14.09 0.76
N GLY A 20 9.27 13.73 -0.02
CA GLY A 20 10.19 12.63 0.31
C GLY A 20 9.66 11.25 -0.10
N VAL A 21 8.68 11.18 -1.00
CA VAL A 21 8.30 9.93 -1.67
C VAL A 21 9.49 9.42 -2.50
N LYS A 22 9.71 8.10 -2.43
CA LYS A 22 10.80 7.39 -3.12
C LYS A 22 10.28 6.46 -4.21
N ALA A 23 9.07 5.95 -4.02
CA ALA A 23 8.39 5.10 -4.98
C ALA A 23 6.90 5.44 -5.01
N ILE A 24 6.29 5.35 -6.19
CA ILE A 24 4.85 5.49 -6.36
C ILE A 24 4.28 4.22 -7.00
N VAL A 25 3.17 3.73 -6.47
CA VAL A 25 2.38 2.67 -7.10
C VAL A 25 1.29 3.31 -7.95
N THR A 26 1.19 2.87 -9.19
CA THR A 26 0.11 3.27 -10.11
C THR A 26 -0.61 2.02 -10.63
N TYR A 27 -1.58 2.20 -11.53
CA TYR A 27 -2.56 1.17 -11.84
C TYR A 27 -2.56 0.74 -13.30
N TYR A 28 -2.57 -0.57 -13.53
CA TYR A 28 -3.21 -1.18 -14.69
C TYR A 28 -4.71 -1.31 -14.44
N ALA A 29 -5.51 -0.94 -15.43
CA ALA A 29 -6.95 -1.16 -15.41
C ALA A 29 -7.45 -1.48 -16.82
N ALA A 30 -8.23 -2.55 -16.95
CA ALA A 30 -8.69 -3.06 -18.24
C ALA A 30 -9.68 -2.14 -18.99
N GLY A 31 -10.21 -1.11 -18.32
CA GLY A 31 -11.15 -0.17 -18.93
C GLY A 31 -11.20 1.19 -18.24
N TYR A 32 -11.78 2.15 -18.95
CA TYR A 32 -12.07 3.48 -18.43
C TYR A 32 -13.07 3.41 -17.27
N GLN A 33 -12.83 4.22 -16.23
CA GLN A 33 -13.69 4.34 -15.05
C GLN A 33 -14.03 5.81 -14.88
N PRO A 34 -15.30 6.25 -15.09
CA PRO A 34 -15.65 7.67 -15.06
C PRO A 34 -15.28 8.41 -13.78
N SER A 35 -15.31 7.72 -12.63
CA SER A 35 -14.91 8.27 -11.33
C SER A 35 -13.39 8.33 -11.13
N LEU A 36 -12.62 7.63 -11.96
CA LEU A 36 -11.16 7.47 -11.87
C LEU A 36 -10.56 7.50 -13.29
N PRO A 37 -10.71 8.63 -14.01
CA PRO A 37 -10.49 8.69 -15.46
C PRO A 37 -9.04 8.43 -15.89
N THR A 38 -8.09 8.63 -14.98
CA THR A 38 -6.65 8.48 -15.18
C THR A 38 -6.09 7.23 -14.49
N LYS A 39 -6.94 6.34 -13.96
CA LYS A 39 -6.51 5.08 -13.31
C LYS A 39 -6.12 4.02 -14.33
N ARG A 40 -5.19 4.35 -15.20
CA ARG A 40 -4.52 3.47 -16.15
C ARG A 40 -3.24 4.18 -16.59
N ILE A 41 -2.12 3.76 -16.01
CA ILE A 41 -0.82 4.39 -16.28
C ILE A 41 -0.50 4.39 -17.78
N THR A 42 0.06 5.48 -18.29
CA THR A 42 0.55 5.58 -19.67
C THR A 42 2.07 5.40 -19.75
N LYS A 43 2.62 5.14 -20.94
CA LYS A 43 4.09 5.07 -21.11
C LYS A 43 4.75 6.43 -20.82
N PRO A 44 4.20 7.57 -21.31
CA PRO A 44 4.71 8.90 -20.93
C PRO A 44 4.68 9.16 -19.43
N GLU A 45 3.62 8.77 -18.73
CA GLU A 45 3.54 8.91 -17.27
C GLU A 45 4.58 8.03 -16.56
N ALA A 46 4.70 6.75 -16.95
CA ALA A 46 5.72 5.85 -16.41
C ALA A 46 7.12 6.43 -16.62
N ASP A 47 7.41 6.94 -17.82
CA ASP A 47 8.69 7.58 -18.11
C ASP A 47 8.92 8.82 -17.24
N ALA A 48 7.91 9.68 -17.07
CA ALA A 48 8.02 10.87 -16.24
C ALA A 48 8.31 10.54 -14.78
N ILE A 49 7.67 9.52 -14.21
CA ILE A 49 7.93 9.03 -12.84
C ILE A 49 9.39 8.57 -12.70
N LEU A 50 9.83 7.73 -13.64
CA LEU A 50 11.16 7.13 -13.63
C LEU A 50 12.27 8.18 -13.86
N ASP A 51 12.06 9.12 -14.79
CA ASP A 51 12.99 10.22 -15.08
C ASP A 51 13.05 11.25 -13.96
N ALA A 52 11.99 11.36 -13.16
CA ALA A 52 11.98 12.14 -11.94
C ALA A 52 12.82 11.48 -10.81
N GLY A 53 13.32 10.26 -11.01
CA GLY A 53 14.14 9.50 -10.06
C GLY A 53 13.33 8.79 -8.98
N LEU A 54 12.04 8.54 -9.23
CA LEU A 54 11.19 7.72 -8.37
C LEU A 54 11.16 6.28 -8.90
N ALA A 55 11.06 5.31 -8.00
CA ALA A 55 10.70 3.95 -8.39
C ALA A 55 9.18 3.83 -8.65
N LEU A 56 8.81 2.85 -9.46
CA LEU A 56 7.44 2.56 -9.88
C LEU A 56 7.03 1.17 -9.39
N GLY A 57 5.90 1.10 -8.70
CA GLY A 57 5.18 -0.13 -8.42
C GLY A 57 3.90 -0.19 -9.24
N ILE A 58 3.37 -1.40 -9.45
CA ILE A 58 2.18 -1.59 -10.27
C ILE A 58 1.14 -2.43 -9.52
N ALA A 59 -0.08 -1.91 -9.47
CA ALA A 59 -1.27 -2.64 -9.08
C ALA A 59 -2.18 -2.86 -10.28
N TYR A 60 -2.90 -4.00 -10.31
CA TYR A 60 -4.01 -4.20 -11.22
C TYR A 60 -5.32 -4.01 -10.47
N GLN A 61 -6.18 -3.10 -10.95
CA GLN A 61 -7.52 -2.93 -10.40
C GLN A 61 -8.54 -2.42 -11.43
N TYR A 62 -9.54 -3.24 -11.74
CA TYR A 62 -10.72 -2.91 -12.53
C TYR A 62 -11.95 -3.73 -12.06
N ASN A 63 -12.86 -3.06 -11.34
CA ASN A 63 -14.05 -3.68 -10.70
C ASN A 63 -13.76 -4.76 -9.64
N ASN A 64 -12.54 -4.79 -9.09
CA ASN A 64 -12.11 -5.76 -8.08
C ASN A 64 -12.75 -5.59 -6.69
N SER A 65 -13.67 -4.64 -6.51
CA SER A 65 -14.51 -4.49 -5.32
C SER A 65 -15.82 -5.28 -5.41
N SER A 66 -16.05 -6.01 -6.50
CA SER A 66 -17.21 -6.88 -6.67
C SER A 66 -16.80 -8.35 -6.71
N LEU A 67 -17.24 -9.14 -5.70
CA LEU A 67 -16.93 -10.56 -5.59
C LEU A 67 -17.27 -11.36 -6.86
N GLN A 68 -18.32 -10.95 -7.59
CA GLN A 68 -18.76 -11.67 -8.78
C GLN A 68 -17.80 -11.56 -9.96
N THR A 69 -16.85 -10.61 -9.91
CA THR A 69 -15.82 -10.47 -10.92
C THR A 69 -14.67 -11.47 -10.75
N PHE A 70 -14.54 -12.11 -9.59
CA PHE A 70 -13.52 -13.13 -9.33
C PHE A 70 -13.93 -14.48 -9.92
N THR A 71 -13.72 -14.62 -11.23
CA THR A 71 -13.88 -15.87 -11.97
C THR A 71 -12.55 -16.27 -12.61
N ALA A 72 -12.34 -17.57 -12.88
CA ALA A 72 -11.14 -18.04 -13.56
C ALA A 72 -10.98 -17.43 -14.97
N GLU A 73 -12.09 -17.27 -15.71
CA GLU A 73 -12.07 -16.62 -17.02
C GLU A 73 -11.58 -15.17 -16.92
N ARG A 74 -12.12 -14.40 -15.97
CA ARG A 74 -11.68 -13.02 -15.73
C ARG A 74 -10.22 -12.96 -15.29
N GLY A 75 -9.78 -13.87 -14.42
CA GLY A 75 -8.38 -13.96 -13.98
C GLY A 75 -7.41 -14.15 -15.14
N ARG A 76 -7.75 -15.01 -16.11
CA ARG A 76 -6.95 -15.17 -17.33
C ARG A 76 -6.90 -13.89 -18.17
N THR A 77 -8.05 -13.24 -18.39
CA THR A 77 -8.12 -12.00 -19.16
C THR A 77 -7.33 -10.87 -18.51
N ASP A 78 -7.49 -10.67 -17.20
CA ASP A 78 -6.78 -9.65 -16.43
C ASP A 78 -5.27 -9.88 -16.41
N ALA A 79 -4.86 -11.15 -16.34
CA ALA A 79 -3.46 -11.52 -16.38
C ALA A 79 -2.81 -11.23 -17.73
N LEU A 80 -3.46 -11.64 -18.83
CA LEU A 80 -2.96 -11.35 -20.18
C LEU A 80 -2.91 -9.84 -20.43
N PHE A 81 -3.94 -9.10 -20.03
CA PHE A 81 -3.95 -7.64 -20.10
C PHE A 81 -2.77 -7.03 -19.33
N SER A 82 -2.51 -7.49 -18.10
CA SER A 82 -1.42 -6.97 -17.27
C SER A 82 -0.04 -7.24 -17.87
N LEU A 83 0.14 -8.39 -18.53
CA LEU A 83 1.39 -8.72 -19.24
C LEU A 83 1.59 -7.84 -20.48
N ASP A 84 0.53 -7.56 -21.22
CA ASP A 84 0.58 -6.67 -22.39
C ASP A 84 0.88 -5.22 -21.97
N GLU A 85 0.24 -4.72 -20.90
CA GLU A 85 0.51 -3.40 -20.33
C GLU A 85 1.93 -3.29 -19.76
N ALA A 86 2.43 -4.35 -19.12
CA ALA A 86 3.82 -4.41 -18.67
C ALA A 86 4.81 -4.26 -19.84
N GLY A 87 4.56 -4.94 -20.96
CA GLY A 87 5.33 -4.75 -22.18
C GLY A 87 5.23 -3.32 -22.71
N ARG A 88 4.03 -2.73 -22.70
CA ARG A 88 3.77 -1.38 -23.19
C ARG A 88 4.49 -0.30 -22.38
N ILE A 89 4.54 -0.42 -21.05
CA ILE A 89 5.24 0.56 -20.20
C ILE A 89 6.74 0.26 -20.03
N GLY A 90 7.18 -0.94 -20.43
CA GLY A 90 8.55 -1.41 -20.24
C GLY A 90 8.85 -1.87 -18.81
N GLN A 91 7.85 -2.43 -18.11
CA GLN A 91 8.04 -3.00 -16.79
C GLN A 91 9.02 -4.18 -16.87
N PRO A 92 10.15 -4.15 -16.13
CA PRO A 92 11.21 -5.13 -16.29
C PRO A 92 10.84 -6.48 -15.67
N ALA A 93 11.50 -7.53 -16.16
CA ALA A 93 11.43 -8.86 -15.58
C ALA A 93 11.74 -8.88 -14.08
N ARG A 94 11.19 -9.88 -13.36
CA ARG A 94 11.36 -10.11 -11.92
C ARG A 94 10.80 -8.99 -11.03
N THR A 95 9.89 -8.18 -11.58
CA THR A 95 9.06 -7.24 -10.82
C THR A 95 7.66 -7.82 -10.63
N THR A 96 6.79 -7.12 -9.90
CA THR A 96 5.50 -7.64 -9.45
C THR A 96 4.34 -6.83 -10.01
N VAL A 97 3.22 -7.50 -10.29
CA VAL A 97 1.90 -6.88 -10.42
C VAL A 97 1.06 -7.28 -9.21
N TYR A 98 0.59 -6.29 -8.44
CA TYR A 98 -0.30 -6.52 -7.29
C TYR A 98 -1.75 -6.55 -7.74
N PHE A 99 -2.38 -7.72 -7.77
CA PHE A 99 -3.79 -7.84 -8.13
C PHE A 99 -4.69 -7.47 -6.95
N GLY A 100 -5.62 -6.54 -7.17
CA GLY A 100 -6.54 -6.08 -6.15
C GLY A 100 -7.62 -7.12 -5.80
N VAL A 101 -7.82 -7.34 -4.52
CA VAL A 101 -9.00 -7.96 -3.90
C VAL A 101 -9.56 -6.94 -2.92
N ASP A 102 -10.34 -6.01 -3.45
CA ASP A 102 -10.74 -4.78 -2.74
C ASP A 102 -12.10 -4.97 -2.03
N GLY A 103 -12.13 -5.95 -1.15
CA GLY A 103 -13.32 -6.31 -0.38
C GLY A 103 -13.00 -7.33 0.70
N ASP A 104 -13.79 -7.31 1.77
CA ASP A 104 -13.65 -8.26 2.87
C ASP A 104 -14.63 -9.43 2.71
N TRP A 105 -14.14 -10.53 2.13
CA TRP A 105 -14.94 -11.73 1.90
C TRP A 105 -14.31 -12.97 2.55
N PRO A 106 -14.43 -13.13 3.88
CA PRO A 106 -13.72 -14.17 4.63
C PRO A 106 -14.35 -15.57 4.53
N ASP A 107 -15.59 -15.68 4.06
CA ASP A 107 -16.27 -16.98 3.99
C ASP A 107 -15.66 -17.90 2.94
N ALA A 108 -15.72 -19.21 3.19
CA ALA A 108 -15.03 -20.21 2.38
C ALA A 108 -15.42 -20.17 0.89
N ARG A 109 -16.67 -19.83 0.55
CA ARG A 109 -17.11 -19.80 -0.86
C ARG A 109 -16.53 -18.59 -1.58
N SER A 110 -16.49 -17.45 -0.92
CA SER A 110 -15.90 -16.24 -1.48
C SER A 110 -14.38 -16.37 -1.62
N VAL A 111 -13.70 -16.92 -0.61
CA VAL A 111 -12.27 -17.24 -0.70
C VAL A 111 -12.00 -18.19 -1.86
N ALA A 112 -12.79 -19.25 -2.04
CA ALA A 112 -12.61 -20.20 -3.16
C ALA A 112 -12.73 -19.52 -4.54
N LYS A 113 -13.62 -18.52 -4.69
CA LYS A 113 -13.71 -17.72 -5.93
C LYS A 113 -12.43 -16.93 -6.19
N VAL A 114 -11.91 -16.25 -5.16
CA VAL A 114 -10.64 -15.50 -5.26
C VAL A 114 -9.48 -16.44 -5.60
N LEU A 115 -9.40 -17.61 -4.95
CA LEU A 115 -8.38 -18.62 -5.26
C LEU A 115 -8.45 -19.07 -6.72
N SER A 116 -9.64 -19.39 -7.23
CA SER A 116 -9.83 -19.78 -8.63
C SER A 116 -9.42 -18.69 -9.63
N TYR A 117 -9.69 -17.42 -9.31
CA TYR A 117 -9.18 -16.29 -10.09
C TYR A 117 -7.65 -16.26 -10.11
N PHE A 118 -6.99 -16.36 -8.96
CA PHE A 118 -5.53 -16.31 -8.86
C PHE A 118 -4.83 -17.54 -9.46
N GLU A 119 -5.45 -18.72 -9.43
CA GLU A 119 -4.96 -19.91 -10.15
C GLU A 119 -4.88 -19.63 -11.66
N ALA A 120 -5.91 -19.03 -12.25
CA ALA A 120 -5.92 -18.65 -13.66
C ALA A 120 -4.91 -17.52 -13.98
N VAL A 121 -4.74 -16.55 -13.07
CA VAL A 121 -3.69 -15.52 -13.20
C VAL A 121 -2.31 -16.16 -13.27
N ASN A 122 -2.01 -17.07 -12.35
CA ASN A 122 -0.73 -17.78 -12.30
C ASN A 122 -0.52 -18.70 -13.51
N GLU A 123 -1.58 -19.34 -14.03
CA GLU A 123 -1.52 -20.10 -15.28
C GLU A 123 -1.01 -19.22 -16.43
N ALA A 124 -1.61 -18.04 -16.63
CA ALA A 124 -1.20 -17.12 -17.69
C ALA A 124 0.21 -16.55 -17.47
N PHE A 125 0.56 -16.18 -16.24
CA PHE A 125 1.89 -15.65 -15.91
C PHE A 125 3.00 -16.68 -16.13
N ARG A 126 2.77 -17.97 -15.86
CA ARG A 126 3.77 -19.02 -16.12
C ARG A 126 4.05 -19.23 -17.61
N GLN A 127 3.06 -19.01 -18.48
CA GLN A 127 3.20 -19.26 -19.92
C GLN A 127 3.97 -18.16 -20.65
N ARG A 128 3.93 -16.91 -20.15
CA ARG A 128 4.42 -15.73 -20.88
C ARG A 128 5.25 -14.76 -20.04
N GLY A 129 5.24 -14.93 -18.73
CA GLY A 129 5.64 -13.91 -17.79
C GLY A 129 6.99 -14.16 -17.15
N THR A 130 7.72 -13.07 -16.97
CA THR A 130 8.88 -12.98 -16.08
C THR A 130 8.53 -12.21 -14.80
N LEU A 131 7.26 -11.83 -14.64
CA LEU A 131 6.74 -11.05 -13.52
C LEU A 131 6.21 -11.95 -12.42
N HIS A 132 6.17 -11.43 -11.20
CA HIS A 132 5.60 -12.08 -10.04
C HIS A 132 4.16 -11.60 -9.81
N VAL A 133 3.36 -12.48 -9.20
CA VAL A 133 2.01 -12.17 -8.75
C VAL A 133 2.09 -11.71 -7.29
N GLY A 134 1.57 -10.50 -7.03
CA GLY A 134 1.29 -9.98 -5.71
C GLY A 134 -0.21 -9.80 -5.51
N VAL A 135 -0.61 -9.52 -4.27
CA VAL A 135 -2.01 -9.24 -3.92
C VAL A 135 -2.11 -8.00 -3.05
N TYR A 136 -3.09 -7.14 -3.35
CA TYR A 136 -3.64 -6.17 -2.40
C TYR A 136 -4.94 -6.74 -1.85
N GLY A 137 -5.06 -6.95 -0.54
CA GLY A 137 -6.27 -7.55 0.03
C GLY A 137 -6.20 -7.81 1.53
N SER A 138 -7.30 -8.34 2.10
CA SER A 138 -7.37 -8.66 3.53
C SER A 138 -6.28 -9.66 3.96
N GLY A 139 -5.96 -9.67 5.26
CA GLY A 139 -4.99 -10.64 5.80
C GLY A 139 -5.40 -12.09 5.54
N LYS A 140 -6.71 -12.37 5.53
CA LYS A 140 -7.26 -13.69 5.21
C LYS A 140 -6.91 -14.10 3.79
N ILE A 141 -7.17 -13.23 2.81
CA ILE A 141 -6.86 -13.48 1.39
C ILE A 141 -5.35 -13.61 1.18
N CYS A 142 -4.56 -12.72 1.78
CA CYS A 142 -3.10 -12.79 1.69
C CYS A 142 -2.57 -14.13 2.20
N ASN A 143 -3.06 -14.59 3.36
CA ASN A 143 -2.66 -15.88 3.93
C ASN A 143 -3.05 -17.06 3.03
N GLU A 144 -4.28 -17.11 2.54
CA GLU A 144 -4.77 -18.22 1.70
C GLU A 144 -4.00 -18.32 0.37
N LEU A 145 -3.70 -17.18 -0.26
CA LEU A 145 -2.88 -17.13 -1.48
C LEU A 145 -1.43 -17.51 -1.21
N GLY A 146 -0.85 -17.02 -0.10
CA GLY A 146 0.53 -17.31 0.29
C GLY A 146 0.76 -18.79 0.59
N GLN A 147 -0.13 -19.42 1.36
CA GLN A 147 -0.05 -20.87 1.68
C GLN A 147 -0.12 -21.76 0.43
N ARG A 148 -0.73 -21.27 -0.65
CA ARG A 148 -0.87 -21.98 -1.93
C ARG A 148 0.20 -21.60 -2.96
N GLY A 149 1.08 -20.66 -2.63
CA GLY A 149 2.08 -20.15 -3.56
C GLY A 149 1.50 -19.38 -4.75
N LEU A 150 0.28 -18.84 -4.62
CA LEU A 150 -0.40 -18.09 -5.68
C LEU A 150 -0.07 -16.59 -5.68
N ALA A 151 0.56 -16.10 -4.62
CA ALA A 151 1.12 -14.76 -4.54
C ALA A 151 2.43 -14.79 -3.72
N THR A 152 3.34 -13.87 -4.03
CA THR A 152 4.66 -13.76 -3.37
C THR A 152 4.90 -12.41 -2.71
N GLN A 153 4.00 -11.46 -2.93
CA GLN A 153 4.04 -10.11 -2.41
C GLN A 153 2.66 -9.74 -1.88
N PHE A 154 2.60 -9.10 -0.73
CA PHE A 154 1.37 -8.97 0.04
C PHE A 154 1.22 -7.54 0.53
N TRP A 155 0.21 -6.85 0.03
CA TRP A 155 -0.10 -5.48 0.35
C TRP A 155 -1.41 -5.42 1.14
N LEU A 156 -1.31 -5.08 2.41
CA LEU A 156 -2.46 -4.92 3.29
C LEU A 156 -3.11 -3.53 3.10
N PRO A 157 -4.45 -3.44 3.08
CA PRO A 157 -5.17 -2.18 2.96
C PRO A 157 -5.20 -1.40 4.28
N GLY A 158 -5.53 -0.10 4.22
CA GLY A 158 -5.80 0.73 5.42
C GLY A 158 -7.04 0.32 6.21
N SER A 159 -7.81 -0.64 5.69
CA SER A 159 -8.98 -1.26 6.31
C SER A 159 -8.58 -2.26 7.40
N THR A 160 -8.11 -1.75 8.54
CA THR A 160 -7.66 -2.57 9.69
C THR A 160 -8.70 -3.54 10.25
N GLY A 161 -9.99 -3.30 9.97
CA GLY A 161 -11.10 -4.16 10.38
C GLY A 161 -11.35 -5.37 9.48
N TRP A 162 -10.69 -5.47 8.32
CA TRP A 162 -10.84 -6.62 7.43
C TRP A 162 -10.27 -7.89 8.04
N ALA A 163 -10.82 -9.03 7.61
CA ALA A 163 -10.52 -10.32 8.18
C ALA A 163 -9.02 -10.63 8.19
N ASP A 164 -8.53 -11.03 9.36
CA ASP A 164 -7.15 -11.43 9.65
C ASP A 164 -6.07 -10.37 9.32
N THR A 165 -6.42 -9.10 9.08
CA THR A 165 -5.42 -8.05 8.81
C THR A 165 -4.40 -7.95 9.95
N ARG A 166 -4.85 -7.89 11.21
CA ARG A 166 -3.96 -7.81 12.37
C ARG A 166 -3.07 -9.05 12.53
N SER A 167 -3.64 -10.25 12.38
CA SER A 167 -2.89 -11.50 12.55
C SER A 167 -1.86 -11.67 11.43
N PHE A 168 -2.22 -11.38 10.18
CA PHE A 168 -1.30 -11.42 9.05
C PHE A 168 -0.19 -10.37 9.17
N TYR A 169 -0.52 -9.16 9.63
CA TYR A 169 0.45 -8.12 9.92
C TYR A 169 1.49 -8.58 10.95
N ASN A 170 1.00 -9.11 12.08
CA ASN A 170 1.84 -9.51 13.22
C ASN A 170 2.66 -10.79 12.98
N ASN A 171 2.25 -11.64 12.03
CA ASN A 171 3.01 -12.81 11.61
C ASN A 171 4.04 -12.48 10.51
N ALA A 172 4.30 -11.18 10.26
CA ALA A 172 5.27 -10.69 9.28
C ALA A 172 5.06 -11.21 7.84
N GLY A 173 3.81 -11.55 7.47
CA GLY A 173 3.48 -12.05 6.13
C GLY A 173 3.38 -10.97 5.04
N TRP A 174 3.37 -9.68 5.42
CA TRP A 174 3.14 -8.55 4.52
C TRP A 174 4.43 -7.95 3.96
N THR A 175 4.35 -7.22 2.85
CA THR A 175 5.47 -6.41 2.32
C THR A 175 5.14 -4.93 2.26
N LEU A 176 3.87 -4.61 2.01
CA LEU A 176 3.31 -3.25 2.07
C LEU A 176 2.08 -3.20 2.99
N TYR A 177 1.87 -2.07 3.66
CA TYR A 177 0.66 -1.80 4.43
C TYR A 177 0.24 -0.35 4.26
N GLN A 178 -0.91 -0.14 3.64
CA GLN A 178 -1.48 1.18 3.45
C GLN A 178 -2.00 1.70 4.81
N HIS A 179 -1.61 2.91 5.21
CA HIS A 179 -1.85 3.36 6.59
C HIS A 179 -2.32 4.81 6.72
N ALA A 180 -2.12 5.65 5.70
CA ALA A 180 -2.67 7.01 5.64
C ALA A 180 -3.28 7.23 4.26
N LEU A 181 -4.53 7.67 4.20
CA LEU A 181 -5.32 7.71 2.97
C LEU A 181 -5.64 9.14 2.55
N GLU A 182 -5.64 9.40 1.25
CA GLU A 182 -6.09 10.61 0.57
C GLU A 182 -5.28 11.88 0.88
N LEU A 183 -3.96 11.78 1.05
CA LEU A 183 -3.08 12.92 1.36
C LEU A 183 -2.97 13.86 0.16
N PRO A 184 -3.34 15.15 0.29
CA PRO A 184 -3.19 16.08 -0.81
C PRO A 184 -1.70 16.27 -1.12
N CYS A 185 -1.32 16.14 -2.39
CA CYS A 185 0.03 16.36 -2.87
C CYS A 185 0.00 17.02 -4.25
N GLY A 186 0.18 18.34 -4.30
CA GLY A 186 0.00 19.09 -5.54
C GLY A 186 -1.45 19.01 -6.02
N ASN A 187 -1.67 18.46 -7.22
CA ASN A 187 -3.00 18.30 -7.81
C ASN A 187 -3.57 16.87 -7.71
N VAL A 188 -2.92 15.99 -6.94
CA VAL A 188 -3.36 14.60 -6.75
C VAL A 188 -3.52 14.26 -5.27
N SER A 189 -4.18 13.14 -5.03
CA SER A 189 -4.31 12.50 -3.74
C SER A 189 -3.38 11.28 -3.65
N LEU A 190 -2.68 11.13 -2.53
CA LEU A 190 -1.76 10.02 -2.26
C LEU A 190 -2.23 9.19 -1.07
N ASP A 191 -2.24 7.88 -1.23
CA ASP A 191 -2.27 6.95 -0.11
C ASP A 191 -0.82 6.54 0.23
N VAL A 192 -0.49 6.49 1.52
CA VAL A 192 0.88 6.20 1.99
C VAL A 192 0.95 4.81 2.59
N ASN A 193 2.05 4.15 2.26
CA ASN A 193 2.31 2.75 2.53
C ASN A 193 3.56 2.59 3.41
N LEU A 194 3.41 1.82 4.50
CA LEU A 194 4.53 1.27 5.24
C LEU A 194 5.15 0.13 4.44
N VAL A 195 6.47 0.01 4.57
CA VAL A 195 7.25 -1.09 3.99
C VAL A 195 7.66 -2.01 5.13
N ARG A 196 7.62 -3.32 4.97
CA ARG A 196 8.17 -4.20 6.00
C ARG A 196 9.70 -4.07 6.02
N ALA A 197 10.29 -3.88 7.20
CA ALA A 197 11.70 -3.51 7.35
C ALA A 197 12.70 -4.53 6.75
N ASP A 198 12.34 -5.82 6.73
CA ASP A 198 13.14 -6.92 6.19
C ASP A 198 12.57 -7.48 4.87
N ALA A 199 11.70 -6.73 4.19
CA ALA A 199 11.21 -7.14 2.88
C ALA A 199 12.38 -7.14 1.87
N ALA A 200 12.78 -8.33 1.41
CA ALA A 200 13.87 -8.50 0.45
C ALA A 200 13.59 -7.82 -0.90
N SER A 201 12.32 -7.71 -1.28
CA SER A 201 11.88 -6.99 -2.49
C SER A 201 10.42 -6.60 -2.36
N LEU A 202 10.06 -5.47 -2.95
CA LEU A 202 8.68 -5.02 -3.15
C LEU A 202 8.17 -5.33 -4.57
N GLY A 203 9.05 -5.81 -5.46
CA GLY A 203 8.74 -6.00 -6.87
C GLY A 203 8.53 -4.71 -7.65
N PHE A 204 9.06 -3.59 -7.17
CA PHE A 204 9.05 -2.30 -7.86
C PHE A 204 10.26 -2.19 -8.80
N PHE A 205 10.33 -1.13 -9.60
CA PHE A 205 11.43 -0.90 -10.52
C PHE A 205 11.76 0.58 -10.73
N ASP A 206 12.99 0.85 -11.14
CA ASP A 206 13.43 2.15 -11.63
C ASP A 206 14.08 2.00 -13.03
N ARG A 207 14.74 3.04 -13.55
CA ARG A 207 15.44 3.00 -14.84
C ARG A 207 16.54 1.93 -14.93
N SER A 208 17.05 1.46 -13.80
CA SER A 208 18.11 0.46 -13.69
C SER A 208 17.58 -0.97 -13.63
N GLY A 209 16.25 -1.16 -13.49
CA GLY A 209 15.61 -2.47 -13.38
C GLY A 209 14.88 -2.65 -12.04
N PRO A 210 14.82 -3.88 -11.50
CA PRO A 210 14.20 -4.14 -10.20
C PRO A 210 14.78 -3.24 -9.11
N TRP A 211 13.91 -2.53 -8.40
CA TRP A 211 14.29 -1.56 -7.38
C TRP A 211 14.32 -2.20 -6.00
N ILE A 212 15.37 -1.90 -5.24
CA ILE A 212 15.52 -2.30 -3.86
C ILE A 212 15.32 -1.07 -2.98
N ALA A 213 14.43 -1.21 -2.01
CA ALA A 213 14.20 -0.21 -0.98
C ALA A 213 15.52 0.12 -0.26
N ALA A 214 15.96 1.38 -0.33
CA ALA A 214 17.14 1.84 0.41
C ALA A 214 16.89 1.86 1.93
N ASP A 215 17.97 1.80 2.72
CA ASP A 215 17.97 1.82 4.20
C ASP A 215 17.16 2.97 4.82
N ASP A 216 16.98 4.07 4.09
CA ASP A 216 16.16 5.21 4.54
C ASP A 216 14.69 4.84 4.81
N LEU A 217 14.14 3.79 4.17
CA LEU A 217 12.78 3.33 4.47
C LEU A 217 12.67 2.72 5.87
N THR A 218 13.73 2.06 6.36
CA THR A 218 13.81 1.58 7.74
C THR A 218 13.80 2.73 8.74
N ARG A 219 14.52 3.83 8.45
CA ARG A 219 14.48 5.04 9.29
C ARG A 219 13.09 5.69 9.32
N ILE A 220 12.45 5.77 8.15
CA ILE A 220 11.10 6.32 8.01
C ILE A 220 10.08 5.49 8.81
N ASN A 221 10.21 4.17 8.80
CA ASN A 221 9.44 3.25 9.63
C ASN A 221 9.68 3.43 11.14
N GLN A 222 10.93 3.61 11.55
CA GLN A 222 11.29 3.82 12.96
C GLN A 222 10.70 5.11 13.55
N SER A 223 10.41 6.11 12.71
CA SER A 223 9.73 7.33 13.16
C SER A 223 8.23 7.15 13.37
N ARG A 224 7.64 5.98 13.07
CA ARG A 224 6.19 5.76 13.19
C ARG A 224 5.83 4.84 14.33
N MET A 225 4.67 5.10 14.93
CA MET A 225 4.07 4.28 15.98
C MET A 225 2.59 4.08 15.73
N PHE A 226 2.05 2.94 16.16
CA PHE A 226 0.61 2.72 16.26
C PHE A 226 0.05 3.39 17.51
N VAL A 227 -1.20 3.83 17.40
CA VAL A 227 -2.02 4.22 18.55
C VAL A 227 -2.59 2.95 19.18
N GLU A 228 -2.15 2.61 20.38
CA GLU A 228 -2.49 1.37 21.09
C GLU A 228 -3.85 1.47 21.80
N GLN A 229 -4.14 2.63 22.37
CA GLN A 229 -5.32 2.84 23.21
C GLN A 229 -6.45 3.54 22.44
N PRO A 230 -7.71 3.10 22.57
CA PRO A 230 -8.83 3.82 22.02
C PRO A 230 -8.98 5.17 22.73
N GLY A 231 -9.16 6.24 21.96
CA GLY A 231 -9.36 7.58 22.51
C GLY A 231 -8.10 8.26 23.03
N ALA A 232 -6.91 7.80 22.61
CA ALA A 232 -5.65 8.46 22.97
C ALA A 232 -5.69 9.94 22.55
N GLY A 233 -5.45 10.85 23.50
CA GLY A 233 -5.54 12.29 23.24
C GLY A 233 -4.30 12.82 22.55
N LEU A 234 -4.51 13.70 21.57
CA LEU A 234 -3.49 14.59 21.04
C LEU A 234 -3.66 15.96 21.71
N PHE A 235 -2.73 16.35 22.56
CA PHE A 235 -2.79 17.52 23.42
C PHE A 235 -1.97 18.68 22.85
N ALA A 236 -2.38 19.92 23.13
CA ALA A 236 -1.63 21.10 22.69
C ALA A 236 -0.27 21.24 23.40
N GLN A 237 -0.18 20.80 24.65
CA GLN A 237 1.02 20.79 25.50
C GLN A 237 1.22 19.41 26.14
N PRO A 238 2.44 19.06 26.59
CA PRO A 238 2.72 17.78 27.25
C PRO A 238 2.18 17.75 28.70
N SER A 239 0.86 17.90 28.85
CA SER A 239 0.17 17.94 30.13
C SER A 239 -1.26 17.42 29.98
N ALA A 240 -1.71 16.61 30.94
CA ALA A 240 -3.07 16.06 30.96
C ALA A 240 -4.16 17.15 31.16
N GLY A 241 -3.78 18.32 31.68
CA GLY A 241 -4.69 19.46 31.82
C GLY A 241 -4.71 20.40 30.61
N SER A 242 -3.96 20.08 29.55
CA SER A 242 -3.94 20.86 28.31
C SER A 242 -5.19 20.58 27.47
N ASP A 243 -5.51 21.51 26.58
CA ASP A 243 -6.51 21.30 25.53
C ASP A 243 -6.22 20.06 24.70
N VAL A 244 -7.25 19.25 24.50
CA VAL A 244 -7.23 18.09 23.59
C VAL A 244 -7.57 18.61 22.19
N LEU A 245 -6.58 18.58 21.31
CA LEU A 245 -6.72 18.97 19.91
C LEU A 245 -7.52 17.93 19.12
N LYS A 246 -7.28 16.64 19.39
CA LYS A 246 -7.91 15.52 18.67
C LYS A 246 -7.90 14.24 19.49
N SER A 247 -8.87 13.38 19.25
CA SER A 247 -8.85 11.99 19.71
C SER A 247 -8.31 11.09 18.60
N LEU A 248 -7.29 10.30 18.92
CA LEU A 248 -6.64 9.38 18.00
C LEU A 248 -7.35 8.03 18.00
N ARG A 249 -7.52 7.46 16.80
CA ARG A 249 -8.15 6.15 16.61
C ARG A 249 -7.13 5.05 16.90
N ARG A 250 -7.51 4.06 17.71
CA ARG A 250 -6.71 2.84 17.90
C ARG A 250 -6.40 2.18 16.55
N GLY A 251 -5.15 1.76 16.37
CA GLY A 251 -4.65 1.14 15.14
C GLY A 251 -4.31 2.11 14.00
N SER A 252 -4.62 3.41 14.15
CA SER A 252 -4.02 4.43 13.29
C SER A 252 -2.54 4.62 13.64
N THR A 253 -1.78 5.21 12.72
CA THR A 253 -0.36 5.50 12.92
C THR A 253 -0.14 6.98 13.16
N VAL A 254 0.89 7.31 13.93
CA VAL A 254 1.43 8.66 14.09
C VAL A 254 2.92 8.70 13.77
N THR A 255 3.41 9.85 13.32
CA THR A 255 4.84 10.10 13.11
C THR A 255 5.40 10.83 14.32
N VAL A 256 6.39 10.24 14.98
CA VAL A 256 7.11 10.81 16.12
C VAL A 256 8.03 11.93 15.63
N LEU A 257 7.83 13.13 16.18
CA LEU A 257 8.64 14.31 15.86
C LEU A 257 9.69 14.58 16.95
N GLU A 258 9.33 14.38 18.22
CA GLU A 258 10.19 14.63 19.37
C GLU A 258 9.75 13.77 20.56
N SER A 259 10.70 13.23 21.32
CA SER A 259 10.43 12.48 22.55
C SER A 259 10.88 13.28 23.78
N LYS A 260 9.97 13.54 24.73
CA LYS A 260 10.24 14.23 26.00
C LYS A 260 9.66 13.45 27.17
N SER A 261 10.49 12.63 27.83
CA SER A 261 10.07 11.83 28.99
C SER A 261 8.85 10.96 28.64
N SER A 262 7.74 11.08 29.38
CA SER A 262 6.51 10.33 29.15
C SER A 262 5.60 10.92 28.07
N TRP A 263 5.94 12.08 27.50
CA TRP A 263 5.20 12.73 26.41
C TRP A 263 5.99 12.71 25.11
N VAL A 264 5.28 12.47 24.02
CA VAL A 264 5.85 12.40 22.68
C VAL A 264 5.10 13.39 21.81
N ARG A 265 5.84 14.28 21.14
CA ARG A 265 5.25 15.13 20.11
C ARG A 265 5.12 14.31 18.84
N VAL A 266 3.90 14.22 18.33
CA VAL A 266 3.57 13.42 17.16
C VAL A 266 2.78 14.22 16.13
N ALA A 267 2.93 13.87 14.86
CA ALA A 267 2.08 14.29 13.76
C ALA A 267 1.08 13.18 13.42
N ALA A 268 -0.21 13.51 13.37
CA ALA A 268 -1.24 12.56 12.95
C ALA A 268 -1.44 12.61 11.43
N THR A 269 -1.73 11.46 10.82
CA THR A 269 -2.04 11.34 9.38
C THR A 269 -0.97 12.00 8.50
N GLU A 270 0.30 11.66 8.76
CA GLU A 270 1.47 12.25 8.08
C GLU A 270 1.52 13.79 8.12
N GLY A 271 0.99 14.39 9.19
CA GLY A 271 0.99 15.84 9.42
C GLY A 271 -0.22 16.58 8.87
N ARG A 272 -1.13 15.93 8.14
CA ARG A 272 -2.37 16.57 7.65
C ARG A 272 -3.22 17.10 8.80
N ASP A 273 -3.30 16.33 9.89
CA ASP A 273 -4.12 16.66 11.05
C ASP A 273 -3.35 17.52 12.08
N GLY A 274 -2.20 18.07 11.70
CA GLY A 274 -1.32 18.83 12.59
C GLY A 274 -0.49 17.95 13.52
N SER A 275 0.18 18.62 14.47
CA SER A 275 1.03 17.99 15.49
C SER A 275 0.59 18.37 16.89
N GLY A 276 0.77 17.47 17.84
CA GLY A 276 0.54 17.71 19.27
C GLY A 276 1.28 16.69 20.12
N PHE A 277 0.97 16.63 21.41
CA PHE A 277 1.60 15.72 22.36
C PHE A 277 0.68 14.56 22.69
N CYS A 278 1.22 13.35 22.73
CA CYS A 278 0.52 12.15 23.19
C CYS A 278 1.38 11.47 24.26
N HIS A 279 0.77 10.72 25.16
CA HIS A 279 1.53 9.99 26.18
C HIS A 279 2.21 8.77 25.54
N ALA A 280 3.50 8.55 25.81
CA ALA A 280 4.29 7.47 25.20
C ALA A 280 3.66 6.09 25.42
N GLY A 281 3.08 5.85 26.60
CA GLY A 281 2.39 4.59 26.94
C GLY A 281 1.07 4.35 26.18
N GLN A 282 0.61 5.29 25.35
CA GLN A 282 -0.55 5.12 24.47
C GLN A 282 -0.15 4.72 23.04
N LEU A 283 1.16 4.63 22.79
CA LEU A 283 1.73 4.33 21.48
C LEU A 283 2.48 3.00 21.53
N ALA A 284 2.49 2.29 20.41
CA ALA A 284 3.19 1.02 20.24
C ALA A 284 4.09 1.07 19.00
N PRO A 285 5.24 0.39 18.99
CA PRO A 285 6.08 0.31 17.79
C PRO A 285 5.32 -0.31 16.62
N ILE A 286 5.58 0.14 15.39
CA ILE A 286 4.90 -0.38 14.19
C ILE A 286 5.23 -1.83 13.86
N ASN A 287 6.16 -2.49 14.54
CA ASN A 287 6.42 -3.92 14.31
C ASN A 287 5.27 -4.83 14.79
N ARG A 288 4.29 -4.28 15.54
CA ARG A 288 3.12 -5.01 16.01
C ARG A 288 1.88 -4.14 15.97
N MET A 289 0.90 -4.55 15.17
CA MET A 289 -0.41 -3.92 15.09
C MET A 289 -1.26 -4.26 16.34
N PRO A 290 -1.91 -3.25 16.96
CA PRO A 290 -2.72 -3.41 18.18
C PRO A 290 -4.06 -4.13 17.96
#